data_AF-A0A7L5ZAC9-F1
#
_entry.id   AF-A0A7L5ZAC9-F1
#
_cell.length_a   1.000
_cell.length_b   1.000
_cell.length_c   1.000
_cell.angle_alpha   90.00
_cell.angle_beta   90.00
_cell.angle_gamma   90.00
#
_symmetry.space_group_name_H-M   'P 1'
#
loop_
_entity.id
_entity.type
_entity.pdbx_description
1 polymer ?
#
loop_
_entity_poly.entity_id
_entity_poly.type
_entity_poly.pdbx_seq_one_letter_code
_entity_poly.pdbx_strand_id
1 'polypeptide(L)'
;MVLSPMPDEVPQPEPEEGEPPLLAGAGFVLRAADGKPGDYPRETRFRFNADQWTLVSDCGTSGGTWQQDGRSLRLTLTRQDAACHDNGLHRSIRGMADQTTDFASGPNGEFVLGGAGHWVLGDRERTDPRHDFVRLHGTWTATQVNGADVPSGERAPRVSFGPGSYSVWDGATATRGWP
;
A
#
# COMPACT_ATOMS: atom_id res chain seq x y z
N MET A 1 13.52 56.67 -34.05
CA MET A 1 13.25 55.23 -33.77
C MET A 1 13.37 55.08 -32.27
N VAL A 2 12.27 54.86 -31.56
CA VAL A 2 12.25 54.78 -30.09
C VAL A 2 12.04 53.31 -29.73
N LEU A 3 12.98 52.72 -29.00
CA LEU A 3 12.89 51.36 -28.48
C LEU A 3 12.08 51.40 -27.18
N SER A 4 10.95 50.70 -27.14
CA SER A 4 10.18 50.48 -25.91
C SER A 4 10.93 49.55 -24.95
N PRO A 5 10.87 49.77 -23.62
CA PRO A 5 11.41 48.82 -22.66
C PRO A 5 10.58 47.52 -22.69
N MET A 6 11.26 46.38 -22.55
CA MET A 6 10.58 45.09 -22.39
C MET A 6 9.86 45.04 -21.04
N PRO A 7 8.69 44.39 -20.95
CA PRO A 7 7.97 44.26 -19.68
C PRO A 7 8.82 43.48 -18.68
N ASP A 8 8.84 43.96 -17.43
CA ASP A 8 9.47 43.28 -16.30
C ASP A 8 9.00 41.81 -16.24
N GLU A 9 9.98 40.91 -16.23
CA GLU A 9 9.76 39.48 -16.04
C GLU A 9 9.14 39.30 -14.65
N VAL A 10 7.87 38.89 -14.63
CA VAL A 10 7.14 38.58 -13.40
C VAL A 10 7.92 37.47 -12.68
N PRO A 11 8.37 37.65 -11.43
CA PRO A 11 9.03 36.59 -10.69
C PRO A 11 8.12 35.36 -10.66
N GLN A 12 8.57 34.25 -11.24
CA GLN A 12 7.85 32.99 -11.08
C GLN A 12 7.88 32.61 -9.60
N PRO A 13 6.72 32.28 -8.99
CA PRO A 13 6.72 31.77 -7.63
C PRO A 13 7.58 30.50 -7.60
N GLU A 14 8.45 30.41 -6.59
CA GLU A 14 9.20 29.18 -6.31
C GLU A 14 8.23 28.01 -6.22
N PRO A 15 8.56 26.82 -6.76
CA PRO A 15 7.68 25.67 -6.68
C PRO A 15 7.36 25.41 -5.21
N GLU A 16 6.07 25.47 -4.86
CA GLU A 16 5.61 25.17 -3.50
C GLU A 16 6.20 23.82 -3.08
N GLU A 17 6.82 23.77 -1.90
CA GLU A 17 7.28 22.53 -1.29
C GLU A 17 6.10 21.54 -1.33
N GLY A 18 6.22 20.52 -2.19
CA GLY A 18 5.11 19.63 -2.52
C GLY A 18 4.54 18.97 -1.27
N GLU A 19 3.21 18.84 -1.22
CA GLU A 19 2.52 18.16 -0.13
C GLU A 19 3.18 16.79 0.14
N PRO A 20 3.48 16.45 1.41
CA PRO A 20 4.18 15.21 1.72
C PRO A 20 3.37 14.01 1.21
N PRO A 21 4.05 12.95 0.72
CA PRO A 21 3.36 11.73 0.30
C PRO A 21 2.42 11.22 1.38
N LEU A 22 1.23 10.74 0.98
CA LEU A 22 0.18 10.27 1.90
C LEU A 22 0.65 9.21 2.89
N LEU A 23 1.63 8.39 2.49
CA LEU A 23 2.18 7.33 3.31
C LEU A 23 3.41 7.74 4.12
N ALA A 24 3.92 8.97 3.98
CA ALA A 24 5.11 9.40 4.71
C ALA A 24 4.85 9.39 6.22
N GLY A 25 5.61 8.58 6.96
CA GLY A 25 5.44 8.34 8.39
C GLY A 25 4.43 7.25 8.74
N ALA A 26 3.75 6.64 7.76
CA ALA A 26 2.76 5.60 8.00
C ALA A 26 3.42 4.25 8.34
N GLY A 27 2.79 3.51 9.25
CA GLY A 27 3.16 2.14 9.61
C GLY A 27 1.98 1.20 9.61
N PHE A 28 2.23 -0.06 9.24
CA PHE A 28 1.23 -1.12 9.09
C PHE A 28 1.74 -2.44 9.67
N VAL A 29 0.85 -3.23 10.25
CA VAL A 29 1.07 -4.64 10.59
C VAL A 29 0.47 -5.48 9.46
N LEU A 30 1.31 -6.18 8.71
CA LEU A 30 0.86 -7.01 7.60
C LEU A 30 0.34 -8.36 8.13
N ARG A 31 -0.79 -8.78 7.57
CA ARG A 31 -1.56 -9.97 8.01
C ARG A 31 -1.60 -11.07 6.98
N ALA A 32 -1.59 -10.71 5.69
CA ALA A 32 -1.73 -11.68 4.61
C ALA A 32 -0.95 -11.25 3.36
N ALA A 33 -0.56 -12.23 2.57
CA ALA A 33 0.07 -12.09 1.27
C ALA A 33 -0.56 -13.07 0.28
N ASP A 34 -0.89 -12.60 -0.92
CA ASP A 34 -1.36 -13.43 -2.04
C ASP A 34 -2.47 -14.43 -1.64
N GLY A 35 -3.45 -13.94 -0.87
CA GLY A 35 -4.62 -14.73 -0.42
C GLY A 35 -4.38 -15.59 0.81
N LYS A 36 -3.14 -15.69 1.29
CA LYS A 36 -2.77 -16.55 2.40
C LYS A 36 -2.51 -15.72 3.67
N PRO A 37 -3.13 -16.08 4.80
CA PRO A 37 -2.76 -15.49 6.07
C PRO A 37 -1.31 -15.83 6.38
N GLY A 38 -0.63 -14.88 6.99
CA GLY A 38 0.70 -15.06 7.50
C GLY A 38 0.73 -15.98 8.71
N ASP A 39 1.54 -17.04 8.66
CA ASP A 39 1.94 -17.76 9.86
C ASP A 39 3.24 -17.13 10.39
N TYR A 40 3.09 -16.02 11.11
CA TYR A 40 4.21 -15.23 11.64
C TYR A 40 4.14 -15.22 13.18
N PRO A 41 5.14 -15.79 13.88
CA PRO A 41 5.13 -15.85 15.33
C PRO A 41 5.17 -14.46 15.99
N ARG A 42 5.62 -13.43 15.27
CA ARG A 42 5.52 -12.02 15.65
C ARG A 42 4.90 -11.17 14.55
N GLU A 43 4.46 -9.98 14.95
CA GLU A 43 3.95 -8.95 14.06
C GLU A 43 4.98 -8.62 12.97
N THR A 44 4.57 -8.72 11.71
CA THR A 44 5.36 -8.24 10.58
C THR A 44 4.99 -6.79 10.29
N ARG A 45 5.94 -5.87 10.51
CA ARG A 45 5.71 -4.42 10.44
C ARG A 45 6.26 -3.84 9.16
N PHE A 46 5.44 -3.08 8.46
CA PHE A 46 5.76 -2.40 7.22
C PHE A 46 5.62 -0.89 7.42
N ARG A 47 6.69 -0.14 7.20
CA ARG A 47 6.75 1.31 7.47
C ARG A 47 7.30 2.09 6.31
N PHE A 48 6.74 3.27 6.11
CA PHE A 48 7.19 4.30 5.19
C PHE A 48 7.72 5.48 6.00
N ASN A 49 9.03 5.69 5.98
CA ASN A 49 9.68 6.93 6.40
C ASN A 49 9.66 7.92 5.23
N ALA A 50 10.22 9.13 5.39
CA ALA A 50 10.18 10.18 4.37
C ALA A 50 10.62 9.72 2.96
N ASP A 51 11.68 8.92 2.88
CA ASP A 51 12.29 8.45 1.62
C ASP A 51 12.54 6.93 1.60
N GLN A 52 12.33 6.25 2.74
CA GLN A 52 12.66 4.84 2.93
C GLN A 52 11.44 4.02 3.32
N TRP A 53 11.37 2.78 2.86
CA TRP A 53 10.44 1.78 3.38
C TRP A 53 11.20 0.67 4.09
N THR A 54 10.55 0.07 5.09
CA THR A 54 11.10 -1.07 5.84
C THR A 54 10.01 -2.10 6.09
N LEU A 55 10.37 -3.38 5.97
CA LEU A 55 9.57 -4.53 6.35
C LEU A 55 10.36 -5.34 7.37
N VAL A 56 9.89 -5.39 8.61
CA VAL A 56 10.50 -6.12 9.73
C VAL A 56 9.63 -7.30 10.09
N SER A 57 10.19 -8.50 10.07
CA SER A 57 9.54 -9.73 10.53
C SER A 57 10.51 -10.57 11.36
N ASP A 58 10.09 -11.77 11.76
CA ASP A 58 10.94 -12.70 12.52
C ASP A 58 12.16 -13.20 11.75
N CYS A 59 12.08 -13.29 10.43
CA CYS A 59 13.21 -13.75 9.62
C CYS A 59 14.27 -12.66 9.41
N GLY A 60 13.95 -11.39 9.68
CA GLY A 60 14.83 -10.25 9.44
C GLY A 60 14.11 -9.05 8.84
N THR A 61 14.90 -8.19 8.19
CA THR A 61 14.46 -6.92 7.61
C THR A 61 14.68 -6.87 6.09
N SER A 62 13.67 -6.37 5.37
CA SER A 62 13.79 -5.88 4.00
C SER A 62 13.56 -4.39 3.96
N GLY A 63 14.11 -3.69 2.97
CA GLY A 63 13.88 -2.26 2.82
C GLY A 63 14.51 -1.66 1.58
N GLY A 64 14.22 -0.38 1.39
CA GLY A 64 14.83 0.43 0.37
C GLY A 64 14.14 1.78 0.23
N THR A 65 14.14 2.35 -0.96
CA THR A 65 13.55 3.65 -1.23
C THR A 65 12.15 3.52 -1.82
N TRP A 66 11.34 4.57 -1.70
CA TRP A 66 10.02 4.59 -2.30
C TRP A 66 9.67 5.95 -2.86
N GLN A 67 8.71 5.94 -3.79
CA GLN A 67 8.10 7.13 -4.36
C GLN A 67 6.60 6.91 -4.49
N GLN A 68 5.83 7.98 -4.35
CA GLN A 68 4.38 7.97 -4.49
C GLN A 68 3.93 9.02 -5.50
N ASP A 69 3.00 8.63 -6.35
CA ASP A 69 2.26 9.51 -7.25
C ASP A 69 0.76 9.18 -7.13
N GLY A 70 0.02 10.04 -6.41
CA GLY A 70 -1.36 9.76 -6.05
C GLY A 70 -1.49 8.46 -5.23
N ARG A 71 -2.14 7.45 -5.83
CA ARG A 71 -2.30 6.09 -5.26
C ARG A 71 -1.32 5.06 -5.81
N SER A 72 -0.47 5.47 -6.74
CA SER A 72 0.62 4.66 -7.26
C SER A 72 1.83 4.74 -6.35
N LEU A 73 2.49 3.62 -6.15
CA LEU A 73 3.73 3.47 -5.40
C LEU A 73 4.77 2.77 -6.27
N ARG A 74 6.00 3.25 -6.17
CA ARG A 74 7.18 2.54 -6.65
C ARG A 74 8.07 2.26 -5.46
N LEU A 75 8.24 0.98 -5.13
CA LEU A 75 9.19 0.53 -4.13
C LEU A 75 10.46 0.10 -4.83
N THR A 76 11.62 0.56 -4.39
CA THR A 76 12.91 0.02 -4.82
C THR A 76 13.53 -0.75 -3.67
N LEU A 77 13.90 -2.01 -3.93
CA LEU A 77 14.51 -2.88 -2.94
C LEU A 77 16.02 -2.67 -2.94
N THR A 78 16.58 -2.20 -1.82
CA THR A 78 18.04 -2.03 -1.68
C THR A 78 18.65 -3.04 -0.72
N ARG A 79 17.83 -3.61 0.18
CA ARG A 79 18.27 -4.59 1.16
C ARG A 79 17.20 -5.64 1.41
N GLN A 80 17.64 -6.89 1.54
CA GLN A 80 16.85 -7.98 2.09
C GLN A 80 17.76 -8.96 2.84
N ASP A 81 17.41 -9.29 4.08
CA ASP A 81 18.09 -10.35 4.81
C ASP A 81 17.80 -11.72 4.15
N ALA A 82 18.85 -12.51 3.92
CA ALA A 82 18.77 -13.75 3.14
C ALA A 82 17.82 -14.80 3.77
N ALA A 83 17.70 -14.81 5.09
CA ALA A 83 16.80 -15.69 5.84
C ALA A 83 15.31 -15.46 5.50
N CYS A 84 14.97 -14.29 4.94
CA CYS A 84 13.61 -13.94 4.52
C CYS A 84 13.26 -14.32 3.09
N HIS A 85 14.15 -15.00 2.34
CA HIS A 85 13.95 -15.21 0.90
C HIS A 85 12.63 -15.91 0.56
N ASP A 86 12.23 -16.89 1.39
CA ASP A 86 11.05 -17.72 1.18
C ASP A 86 9.81 -17.31 1.97
N ASN A 87 9.93 -16.35 2.89
CA ASN A 87 8.81 -15.83 3.66
C ASN A 87 7.78 -15.17 2.71
N GLY A 88 6.50 -15.55 2.83
CA GLY A 88 5.43 -15.12 1.93
C GLY A 88 5.35 -13.60 1.75
N LEU A 89 5.31 -12.84 2.85
CA LEU A 89 5.26 -11.37 2.78
C LEU A 89 6.50 -10.77 2.11
N HIS A 90 7.70 -11.19 2.51
CA HIS A 90 8.93 -10.68 1.89
C HIS A 90 9.01 -11.04 0.40
N ARG A 91 8.54 -12.24 0.02
CA ARG A 91 8.47 -12.67 -1.39
C ARG A 91 7.49 -11.80 -2.19
N SER A 92 6.29 -11.54 -1.67
CA SER A 92 5.28 -10.71 -2.35
C SER A 92 5.72 -9.25 -2.47
N ILE A 93 6.28 -8.66 -1.41
CA ILE A 93 6.86 -7.30 -1.47
C ILE A 93 8.03 -7.25 -2.46
N ARG A 94 8.91 -8.26 -2.48
CA ARG A 94 10.00 -8.35 -3.46
C ARG A 94 9.48 -8.48 -4.89
N GLY A 95 8.43 -9.27 -5.12
CA GLY A 95 7.80 -9.40 -6.44
C GLY A 95 7.17 -8.08 -6.94
N MET A 96 6.76 -7.22 -6.01
CA MET A 96 6.28 -5.87 -6.28
C MET A 96 7.40 -4.82 -6.43
N ALA A 97 8.60 -5.09 -5.93
CA ALA A 97 9.70 -4.15 -6.00
C ALA A 97 10.12 -3.87 -7.46
N ASP A 98 10.50 -2.62 -7.70
CA ASP A 98 10.84 -2.02 -8.99
C ASP A 98 9.71 -2.04 -10.04
N GLN A 99 8.51 -2.44 -9.63
CA GLN A 99 7.29 -2.37 -10.40
C GLN A 99 6.42 -1.20 -9.92
N THR A 100 5.50 -0.75 -10.77
CA THR A 100 4.42 0.13 -10.33
C THR A 100 3.41 -0.72 -9.55
N THR A 101 3.06 -0.25 -8.36
CA THR A 101 2.09 -0.86 -7.45
C THR A 101 1.03 0.17 -7.12
N ASP A 102 -0.16 -0.27 -6.78
CA ASP A 102 -1.22 0.58 -6.26
C ASP A 102 -1.45 0.26 -4.79
N PHE A 103 -1.84 1.27 -4.02
CA PHE A 103 -2.32 1.06 -2.66
C PHE A 103 -3.71 1.63 -2.44
N ALA A 104 -4.38 1.04 -1.46
CA ALA A 104 -5.58 1.58 -0.87
C ALA A 104 -5.47 1.50 0.65
N SER A 105 -5.81 2.58 1.33
CA SER A 105 -6.03 2.57 2.76
C SER A 105 -7.51 2.73 3.06
N GLY A 106 -8.01 1.81 3.88
CA GLY A 106 -9.30 1.89 4.49
C GLY A 106 -9.28 2.86 5.69
N PRO A 107 -10.41 3.47 6.00
CA PRO A 107 -10.57 4.39 7.11
C PRO A 107 -10.70 3.68 8.47
N ASN A 108 -10.77 2.34 8.54
CA ASN A 108 -10.51 1.64 9.80
C ASN A 108 -9.02 1.31 9.97
N GLY A 109 -8.16 1.79 9.07
CA GLY A 109 -6.74 1.49 9.05
C GLY A 109 -6.39 0.28 8.20
N GLU A 110 -7.32 -0.32 7.46
CA GLU A 110 -6.97 -1.40 6.54
C GLU A 110 -5.98 -0.89 5.49
N PHE A 111 -5.05 -1.72 5.08
CA PHE A 111 -4.07 -1.40 4.06
C PHE A 111 -4.01 -2.52 3.05
N VAL A 112 -4.07 -2.14 1.79
CA VAL A 112 -3.87 -3.02 0.65
C VAL A 112 -2.78 -2.42 -0.20
N LEU A 113 -1.78 -3.23 -0.55
CA LEU A 113 -0.78 -2.90 -1.55
C LEU A 113 -0.76 -4.04 -2.56
N GLY A 114 -0.85 -3.71 -3.84
CA GLY A 114 -0.87 -4.70 -4.91
C GLY A 114 -0.18 -4.23 -6.18
N GLY A 115 0.41 -5.17 -6.90
CA GLY A 115 1.07 -4.92 -8.17
C GLY A 115 1.82 -6.16 -8.64
N ALA A 116 2.10 -6.24 -9.94
CA ALA A 116 2.85 -7.35 -10.55
C ALA A 116 2.34 -8.76 -10.18
N GLY A 117 1.01 -8.93 -10.01
CA GLY A 117 0.40 -10.21 -9.65
C GLY A 117 0.51 -10.59 -8.16
N HIS A 118 1.06 -9.71 -7.33
CA HIS A 118 1.18 -9.89 -5.89
C HIS A 118 0.32 -8.87 -5.13
N TRP A 119 -0.07 -9.21 -3.91
CA TRP A 119 -0.72 -8.27 -2.99
C TRP A 119 -0.49 -8.64 -1.53
N VAL A 120 -0.55 -7.62 -0.68
CA VAL A 120 -0.50 -7.76 0.77
C VAL A 120 -1.66 -7.01 1.42
N LEU A 121 -2.12 -7.53 2.56
CA LEU A 121 -3.09 -6.88 3.41
C LEU A 121 -2.48 -6.64 4.79
N GLY A 122 -2.86 -5.53 5.41
CA GLY A 122 -2.50 -5.24 6.78
C GLY A 122 -3.44 -4.25 7.44
N ASP A 123 -3.10 -3.92 8.68
CA ASP A 123 -3.78 -2.92 9.49
C ASP A 123 -2.78 -1.83 9.85
N ARG A 124 -3.19 -0.56 9.90
CA ARG A 124 -2.34 0.55 10.32
C ARG A 124 -1.92 0.33 11.77
N GLU A 125 -0.67 0.64 12.07
CA GLU A 125 -0.18 0.62 13.45
C GLU A 125 -0.98 1.64 14.28
N ARG A 126 -1.54 1.18 15.40
CA ARG A 126 -2.48 1.91 16.29
C ARG A 126 -1.94 3.22 16.89
N THR A 127 -0.69 3.57 16.64
CA THR A 127 0.05 4.67 17.27
C THR A 127 0.11 5.96 16.45
N ASP A 128 -0.66 6.09 15.36
CA ASP A 128 -0.72 7.35 14.59
C ASP A 128 -1.97 8.18 14.94
N PRO A 129 -1.86 9.17 15.85
CA PRO A 129 -2.99 9.99 16.32
C PRO A 129 -3.43 11.09 15.33
N ARG A 130 -2.84 11.18 14.12
CA ARG A 130 -3.05 12.33 13.22
C ARG A 130 -4.26 12.23 12.30
N HIS A 131 -5.06 11.16 12.40
CA HIS A 131 -6.04 10.87 11.37
C HIS A 131 -7.33 10.25 11.93
N ASP A 132 -8.34 11.09 12.15
CA ASP A 132 -9.73 10.69 12.30
C ASP A 132 -10.28 10.30 10.91
N PHE A 133 -10.58 9.02 10.69
CA PHE A 133 -11.22 8.56 9.45
C PHE A 133 -12.49 7.73 9.70
N VAL A 134 -13.43 7.84 8.75
CA VAL A 134 -14.81 7.33 8.79
C VAL A 134 -14.88 5.83 8.49
N ARG A 135 -15.27 4.98 9.44
CA ARG A 135 -15.31 3.51 9.31
C ARG A 135 -15.83 2.97 7.97
N LEU A 136 -15.06 2.08 7.33
CA LEU A 136 -15.54 1.30 6.19
C LEU A 136 -16.43 0.19 6.74
N HIS A 137 -17.70 0.29 6.44
CA HIS A 137 -18.67 -0.78 6.62
C HIS A 137 -19.26 -1.10 5.25
N GLY A 138 -19.25 -2.38 4.89
CA GLY A 138 -19.93 -2.84 3.69
C GLY A 138 -19.11 -3.79 2.84
N THR A 139 -19.70 -4.18 1.72
CA THR A 139 -19.12 -5.10 0.74
C THR A 139 -18.70 -4.31 -0.48
N TRP A 140 -17.46 -4.52 -0.90
CA TRP A 140 -16.84 -3.91 -2.07
C TRP A 140 -16.55 -5.01 -3.07
N THR A 141 -16.84 -4.74 -4.33
CA THR A 141 -16.62 -5.70 -5.43
C THR A 141 -15.44 -5.22 -6.25
N ALA A 142 -14.50 -6.11 -6.56
CA ALA A 142 -13.44 -5.82 -7.51
C ALA A 142 -14.04 -5.64 -8.90
N THR A 143 -13.79 -4.49 -9.52
CA THR A 143 -14.20 -4.21 -10.91
C THR A 143 -13.11 -4.53 -11.91
N GLN A 144 -11.83 -4.51 -11.48
CA GLN A 144 -10.67 -4.84 -12.30
C GLN A 144 -9.59 -5.61 -11.52
N VAL A 145 -8.87 -6.51 -12.18
CA VAL A 145 -7.70 -7.24 -11.66
C VAL A 145 -6.61 -7.22 -12.74
N ASN A 146 -5.41 -6.73 -12.41
CA ASN A 146 -4.30 -6.58 -13.36
C ASN A 146 -4.70 -5.81 -14.65
N GLY A 147 -5.55 -4.79 -14.52
CA GLY A 147 -6.04 -3.98 -15.65
C GLY A 147 -7.07 -4.67 -16.55
N ALA A 148 -7.44 -5.92 -16.25
CA ALA A 148 -8.54 -6.62 -16.91
C ALA A 148 -9.84 -6.44 -16.11
N ASP A 149 -10.95 -6.20 -16.81
CA ASP A 149 -12.26 -6.15 -16.19
C ASP A 149 -12.61 -7.50 -15.55
N VAL A 150 -13.08 -7.42 -14.31
CA VAL A 150 -13.66 -8.57 -13.63
C VAL A 150 -15.04 -8.82 -14.23
N PRO A 151 -15.36 -10.06 -14.64
CA PRO A 151 -16.69 -10.39 -15.15
C PRO A 151 -17.77 -9.99 -14.12
N SER A 152 -18.69 -9.12 -14.55
CA SER A 152 -19.84 -8.76 -13.73
C SER A 152 -20.79 -9.96 -13.60
N GLY A 153 -21.03 -10.40 -12.37
CA GLY A 153 -21.89 -11.55 -12.08
C GLY A 153 -21.93 -11.88 -10.59
N GLU A 154 -22.77 -12.83 -10.18
CA GLU A 154 -22.99 -13.24 -8.77
C GLU A 154 -21.72 -13.68 -8.01
N ARG A 155 -20.59 -13.87 -8.71
CA ARG A 155 -19.33 -14.40 -8.15
C ARG A 155 -18.13 -13.47 -8.28
N ALA A 156 -18.32 -12.18 -8.56
CA ALA A 156 -17.20 -11.24 -8.62
C ALA A 156 -16.40 -11.24 -7.30
N PRO A 157 -15.06 -11.15 -7.36
CA PRO A 157 -14.24 -11.04 -6.16
C PRO A 157 -14.70 -9.87 -5.32
N ARG A 158 -14.79 -10.07 -4.01
CA ARG A 158 -15.30 -9.05 -3.08
C ARG A 158 -14.51 -9.04 -1.80
N VAL A 159 -14.42 -7.86 -1.22
CA VAL A 159 -13.94 -7.66 0.14
C VAL A 159 -15.07 -7.06 0.96
N SER A 160 -15.35 -7.64 2.12
CA SER A 160 -16.30 -7.08 3.09
C SER A 160 -15.55 -6.66 4.33
N PHE A 161 -15.88 -5.48 4.83
CA PHE A 161 -15.36 -4.95 6.09
C PHE A 161 -16.50 -4.86 7.11
N GLY A 162 -16.30 -5.54 8.24
CA GLY A 162 -17.15 -5.49 9.42
C GLY A 162 -16.41 -4.86 10.60
N PRO A 163 -17.09 -4.59 11.74
CA PRO A 163 -16.41 -4.11 12.93
C PRO A 163 -15.32 -5.11 13.34
N GLY A 164 -14.05 -4.72 13.22
CA GLY A 164 -12.91 -5.57 13.56
C GLY A 164 -12.89 -6.90 12.80
N SER A 165 -13.29 -6.93 11.54
CA SER A 165 -13.21 -8.14 10.72
C SER A 165 -13.20 -7.81 9.25
N TYR A 166 -12.58 -8.68 8.47
CA TYR A 166 -12.68 -8.63 7.03
C TYR A 166 -12.96 -10.02 6.45
N SER A 167 -13.58 -10.04 5.28
CA SER A 167 -13.66 -11.25 4.46
C SER A 167 -13.31 -10.93 3.02
N VAL A 168 -12.42 -11.72 2.43
CA VAL A 168 -12.09 -11.67 1.01
C VAL A 168 -12.69 -12.90 0.33
N TRP A 169 -13.33 -12.69 -0.81
CA TRP A 169 -13.78 -13.75 -1.71
C TRP A 169 -13.10 -13.52 -3.05
N ASP A 170 -12.37 -14.49 -3.57
CA ASP A 170 -11.62 -14.36 -4.83
C ASP A 170 -12.39 -14.90 -6.07
N GLY A 171 -13.66 -15.30 -5.89
CA GLY A 171 -14.45 -15.98 -6.91
C GLY A 171 -14.57 -17.49 -6.71
N ALA A 172 -13.70 -18.08 -5.89
CA ALA A 172 -13.67 -19.52 -5.59
C ALA A 172 -13.53 -19.83 -4.09
N THR A 173 -12.81 -18.98 -3.35
CA THR A 173 -12.39 -19.21 -1.96
C THR A 173 -12.74 -18.00 -1.10
N ALA A 174 -13.19 -18.26 0.14
CA ALA A 174 -13.44 -17.23 1.14
C ALA A 174 -12.32 -17.25 2.20
N THR A 175 -11.64 -16.12 2.38
CA THR A 175 -10.70 -15.91 3.48
C THR A 175 -11.33 -14.92 4.48
N ARG A 176 -11.25 -15.21 5.77
CA ARG A 176 -11.71 -14.29 6.83
C ARG A 176 -10.55 -13.95 7.75
N GLY A 177 -10.50 -12.70 8.18
CA GLY A 177 -9.57 -12.22 9.19
C GLY A 177 -10.30 -11.50 10.31
N TRP A 178 -9.78 -11.68 11.51
CA TRP A 178 -10.11 -10.94 12.73
C TRP A 178 -8.78 -10.37 13.27
N PRO A 179 -8.77 -9.20 13.92
CA PRO A 179 -7.59 -8.67 14.57
C PRO A 179 -7.07 -9.58 15.69
#